data_AF-A0A7W7QSG4-F1
#
_entry.id   AF-A0A7W7QSG4-F1
#
_cell.length_a   1.000
_cell.length_b   1.000
_cell.length_c   1.000
_cell.angle_alpha   90.00
_cell.angle_beta   90.00
_cell.angle_gamma   90.00
#
_symmetry.space_group_name_H-M   'P 1'
#
loop_
_entity.id
_entity.type
_entity.pdbx_description
1 polymer ?
#
loop_
_entity_poly.entity_id
_entity_poly.type
_entity_poly.pdbx_seq_one_letter_code
_entity_poly.pdbx_strand_id
1 'polypeptide(L)'
;MNPQEQPAGSSPRLDFVGIDDDSPANKCPAIMVVPGTGDVVQVGRRVVDPDALAAIAQHTAIADDETAIWTPANLAPDLLKALTGTHTTGQAGPGEPSFEQLLAGTVRSVRHLEARDTYDPTDPAFVNWKATGDTSYDWQSWIALVGAATGRGVSFRRLRIVSEPVSDYIRWEHAISYGNVKAGEELRWLPRHLCFDLPHPAADFFLWDARLLAYNFTAGDGTDTGRMEYVADPRRITPVVGMFEMLWERGVPHHAYTPV
;
A
#
# COMPACT_ATOMS: atom_id res chain seq x y z
N MET A 1 -29.86 -27.49 9.78
CA MET A 1 -30.33 -26.08 9.78
C MET A 1 -29.89 -25.54 8.43
N ASN A 2 -30.83 -25.22 7.53
CA ASN A 2 -30.49 -24.82 6.16
C ASN A 2 -29.74 -23.47 6.17
N PRO A 3 -28.66 -23.30 5.40
CA PRO A 3 -28.12 -21.97 5.13
C PRO A 3 -29.20 -21.17 4.41
N GLN A 4 -29.57 -20.01 4.96
CA GLN A 4 -30.43 -19.07 4.24
C GLN A 4 -29.62 -18.51 3.08
N GLU A 5 -30.06 -18.75 1.85
CA GLU A 5 -29.55 -18.08 0.66
C GLU A 5 -29.62 -16.57 0.86
N GLN A 6 -28.50 -15.87 0.68
CA GLN A 6 -28.46 -14.42 0.73
C GLN A 6 -29.35 -13.85 -0.39
N PRO A 7 -30.32 -12.97 -0.09
CA PRO A 7 -31.18 -12.39 -1.11
C PRO A 7 -30.38 -11.49 -2.04
N ALA A 8 -30.38 -11.81 -3.33
CA ALA A 8 -29.79 -10.98 -4.38
C ALA A 8 -30.61 -9.68 -4.55
N GLY A 9 -29.99 -8.51 -4.36
CA GLY A 9 -30.57 -7.25 -4.85
C GLY A 9 -30.26 -5.96 -4.10
N SER A 10 -29.71 -6.00 -2.89
CA SER A 10 -29.16 -4.80 -2.23
C SER A 10 -27.86 -5.18 -1.53
N SER A 11 -26.82 -4.34 -1.66
CA SER A 11 -25.60 -4.54 -0.87
C SER A 11 -26.00 -4.62 0.60
N PRO A 12 -25.70 -5.72 1.31
CA PRO A 12 -26.09 -5.85 2.70
C PRO A 12 -25.48 -4.69 3.49
N ARG A 13 -26.32 -3.94 4.20
CA ARG A 13 -25.84 -2.92 5.14
C ARG A 13 -25.14 -3.66 6.28
N LEU A 14 -23.89 -3.32 6.54
CA LEU A 14 -23.09 -3.90 7.61
C LEU A 14 -22.76 -2.82 8.64
N ASP A 15 -22.89 -3.16 9.92
CA ASP A 15 -22.45 -2.31 11.03
C ASP A 15 -21.02 -2.71 11.41
N PHE A 16 -20.07 -1.80 11.27
CA PHE A 16 -18.68 -2.04 11.66
C PHE A 16 -18.55 -2.01 13.19
N VAL A 17 -17.90 -3.03 13.75
CA VAL A 17 -17.74 -3.17 15.20
C VAL A 17 -16.30 -2.91 15.65
N GLY A 18 -15.32 -3.47 14.93
CA GLY A 18 -13.92 -3.33 15.30
C GLY A 18 -12.96 -3.89 14.26
N ILE A 19 -11.69 -3.49 14.38
CA ILE A 19 -10.56 -3.93 13.57
C ILE A 19 -9.34 -4.06 14.48
N ASP A 20 -8.41 -4.96 14.13
CA ASP A 20 -7.15 -5.08 14.87
C ASP A 20 -6.33 -3.78 14.76
N ASP A 21 -6.17 -3.09 15.89
CA ASP A 21 -5.47 -1.80 16.01
C ASP A 21 -3.94 -1.90 15.79
N ASP A 22 -3.37 -3.10 15.87
CA ASP A 22 -1.94 -3.35 15.61
C ASP A 22 -1.64 -3.56 14.11
N SER A 23 -2.65 -3.34 13.25
CA SER A 23 -2.57 -3.57 11.81
C SER A 23 -1.84 -2.47 11.06
N PRO A 24 -0.98 -2.81 10.08
CA PRO A 24 -0.71 -1.90 9.01
C PRO A 24 -2.03 -1.63 8.24
N ALA A 25 -2.42 -0.37 8.07
CA ALA A 25 -3.31 0.07 6.98
C ALA A 25 -4.76 -0.42 6.96
N ASN A 26 -5.40 -0.70 8.09
CA ASN A 26 -6.81 -1.15 8.12
C ASN A 26 -7.10 -2.41 7.27
N LYS A 27 -6.07 -3.21 6.93
CA LYS A 27 -6.19 -4.45 6.16
C LYS A 27 -5.99 -5.66 7.08
N CYS A 28 -6.68 -5.62 8.22
CA CYS A 28 -6.62 -6.66 9.25
C CYS A 28 -7.96 -7.32 9.49
N PRO A 29 -7.99 -8.35 10.37
CA PRO A 29 -9.23 -8.94 10.77
C PRO A 29 -10.19 -7.87 11.32
N ALA A 30 -11.41 -7.91 10.82
CA ALA A 30 -12.44 -6.92 11.11
C ALA A 30 -13.74 -7.65 11.38
N ILE A 31 -14.54 -7.07 12.26
CA ILE A 31 -15.80 -7.62 12.72
C ILE A 31 -16.92 -6.67 12.32
N MET A 32 -17.91 -7.22 11.63
CA MET A 32 -19.12 -6.52 11.22
C MET A 32 -20.35 -7.32 11.65
N VAL A 33 -21.47 -6.63 11.86
CA VAL A 33 -22.76 -7.25 12.15
C VAL A 33 -23.73 -6.98 11.01
N VAL A 34 -24.51 -7.99 10.64
CA VAL A 34 -25.67 -7.84 9.75
C VAL A 34 -26.85 -7.38 10.61
N PRO A 35 -27.33 -6.13 10.46
CA PRO A 35 -28.36 -5.57 11.31
C PRO A 35 -29.65 -6.41 11.27
N GLY A 36 -30.24 -6.66 12.44
CA GLY A 36 -31.52 -7.36 12.57
C GLY A 36 -31.47 -8.89 12.49
N THR A 37 -30.32 -9.48 12.17
CA THR A 37 -30.16 -10.95 12.14
C THR A 37 -29.34 -11.47 13.33
N GLY A 38 -28.39 -10.67 13.81
CA GLY A 38 -27.38 -11.11 14.79
C GLY A 38 -26.20 -11.84 14.14
N ASP A 39 -26.21 -12.01 12.82
CA ASP A 39 -25.10 -12.64 12.10
C ASP A 39 -23.86 -11.73 12.14
N VAL A 40 -22.70 -12.36 12.34
CA VAL A 40 -21.40 -11.69 12.36
C VAL A 40 -20.65 -12.02 11.07
N VAL A 41 -20.21 -10.99 10.36
CA VAL A 41 -19.28 -11.11 9.24
C VAL A 41 -17.89 -10.84 9.76
N GLN A 42 -16.97 -11.77 9.52
CA GLN A 42 -15.58 -11.63 9.89
C GLN A 42 -14.69 -11.63 8.64
N VAL A 43 -13.95 -10.55 8.47
CA VAL A 43 -12.80 -10.51 7.55
C VAL A 43 -11.59 -10.87 8.39
N GLY A 44 -10.63 -11.65 7.87
CA GLY A 44 -9.43 -11.99 8.62
C GLY A 44 -8.47 -12.90 7.89
N ARG A 45 -7.38 -13.28 8.58
CA ARG A 45 -6.36 -14.15 8.02
C ARG A 45 -6.91 -15.58 7.92
N ARG A 46 -6.96 -16.12 6.71
CA ARG A 46 -7.24 -17.53 6.49
C ARG A 46 -6.17 -18.40 7.16
N VAL A 47 -6.59 -19.44 7.88
CA VAL A 47 -5.68 -20.48 8.37
C VAL A 47 -5.24 -21.33 7.18
N VAL A 48 -3.94 -21.32 6.90
CA VAL A 48 -3.33 -22.06 5.78
C VAL A 48 -2.20 -22.98 6.22
N ASP A 49 -1.84 -22.96 7.51
CA ASP A 49 -0.82 -23.82 8.06
C ASP A 49 -1.32 -25.28 8.10
N PRO A 50 -0.60 -26.24 7.50
CA PRO A 50 -1.06 -27.63 7.40
C PRO A 50 -1.28 -28.28 8.76
N ASP A 51 -0.44 -27.99 9.75
CA ASP A 51 -0.54 -28.58 11.09
C ASP A 51 -1.74 -28.00 11.85
N ALA A 52 -1.99 -26.70 11.73
CA ALA A 52 -3.19 -26.06 12.26
C ALA A 52 -4.47 -26.59 11.59
N LEU A 53 -4.46 -26.77 10.27
CA LEU A 53 -5.59 -27.36 9.55
C LEU A 53 -5.82 -28.82 9.95
N ALA A 54 -4.76 -29.61 10.14
CA ALA A 54 -4.85 -30.97 10.63
C ALA A 54 -5.42 -31.02 12.07
N ALA A 55 -5.04 -30.08 12.93
CA ALA A 55 -5.62 -29.95 14.27
C ALA A 55 -7.10 -29.60 14.21
N ILE A 56 -7.52 -28.66 13.35
CA ILE A 56 -8.95 -28.34 13.15
C ILE A 56 -9.71 -29.56 12.64
N ALA A 57 -9.13 -30.32 11.70
CA ALA A 57 -9.72 -31.52 11.12
C ALA A 57 -10.00 -32.64 12.15
N GLN A 58 -9.33 -32.62 13.32
CA GLN A 58 -9.65 -33.52 14.43
C GLN A 58 -10.98 -33.17 15.12
N HIS A 59 -11.46 -31.94 14.97
CA HIS A 59 -12.67 -31.42 15.59
C HIS A 59 -13.83 -31.28 14.61
N THR A 60 -13.57 -30.83 13.38
CA THR A 60 -14.59 -30.60 12.35
C THR A 60 -13.99 -30.66 10.95
N ALA A 61 -14.81 -31.06 9.98
CA ALA A 61 -14.49 -30.83 8.56
C ALA A 61 -14.73 -29.35 8.22
N ILE A 62 -14.03 -28.86 7.18
CA ILE A 62 -14.26 -27.56 6.57
C ILE A 62 -14.86 -27.86 5.18
N ALA A 63 -16.09 -27.42 4.92
CA ALA A 63 -16.74 -27.57 3.62
C ALA A 63 -16.04 -26.74 2.53
N ASP A 64 -16.40 -26.95 1.26
CA ASP A 64 -15.79 -26.26 0.12
C ASP A 64 -16.15 -24.76 0.04
N ASP A 65 -17.29 -24.38 0.63
CA ASP A 65 -17.75 -23.00 0.83
C ASP A 65 -17.34 -22.40 2.18
N GLU A 66 -16.61 -23.13 3.02
CA GLU A 66 -16.17 -22.69 4.34
C GLU A 66 -14.68 -22.37 4.40
N THR A 67 -14.30 -21.56 5.39
CA THR A 67 -12.89 -21.31 5.68
C THR A 67 -12.64 -21.12 7.17
N ALA A 68 -11.51 -21.62 7.65
CA ALA A 68 -11.05 -21.31 9.00
C ALA A 68 -10.40 -19.92 9.00
N ILE A 69 -10.94 -19.01 9.80
CA ILE A 69 -10.44 -17.64 9.97
C ILE A 69 -9.71 -17.55 11.31
N TRP A 70 -8.50 -17.03 11.29
CA TRP A 70 -7.77 -16.69 12.51
C TRP A 70 -8.20 -15.32 13.02
N THR A 71 -8.73 -15.27 14.25
CA THR A 71 -9.07 -14.03 14.96
C THR A 71 -7.97 -13.68 15.97
N PRO A 72 -7.29 -12.53 15.82
CA PRO A 72 -6.40 -11.98 16.84
C PRO A 72 -7.10 -11.82 18.19
N ALA A 73 -6.38 -12.08 19.28
CA ALA A 73 -6.95 -12.02 20.63
C ALA A 73 -7.38 -10.60 21.06
N ASN A 74 -6.74 -9.56 20.51
CA ASN A 74 -7.10 -8.17 20.78
C ASN A 74 -8.46 -7.77 20.18
N LEU A 75 -9.02 -8.55 19.23
CA LEU A 75 -10.39 -8.38 18.75
C LEU A 75 -11.46 -9.01 19.63
N ALA A 76 -11.09 -9.74 20.69
CA ALA A 76 -12.06 -10.37 21.58
C ALA A 76 -13.10 -9.40 22.16
N PRO A 77 -12.76 -8.15 22.57
CA PRO A 77 -13.75 -7.18 23.04
C PRO A 77 -14.78 -6.81 21.97
N ASP A 78 -14.36 -6.63 20.72
CA ASP A 78 -15.24 -6.26 19.63
C ASP A 78 -16.09 -7.42 19.15
N LEU A 79 -15.52 -8.63 19.14
CA LEU A 79 -16.29 -9.85 18.91
C LEU A 79 -17.38 -9.99 19.97
N LEU A 80 -17.06 -9.74 21.24
CA LEU A 80 -18.06 -9.78 22.30
C LEU A 80 -19.16 -8.75 22.07
N LYS A 81 -18.82 -7.49 21.73
CA LYS A 81 -19.83 -6.45 21.41
C LYS A 81 -20.74 -6.84 20.24
N ALA A 82 -20.17 -7.48 19.21
CA ALA A 82 -20.92 -7.98 18.07
C ALA A 82 -21.92 -9.06 18.51
N LEU A 83 -21.44 -10.06 19.28
CA LEU A 83 -22.24 -11.18 19.76
C LEU A 83 -23.30 -10.79 20.79
N THR A 84 -23.06 -9.76 21.62
CA THR A 84 -23.99 -9.30 22.66
C THR A 84 -24.91 -8.17 22.20
N GLY A 85 -24.78 -7.71 20.95
CA GLY A 85 -25.60 -6.60 20.43
C GLY A 85 -25.31 -5.25 21.10
N THR A 86 -24.14 -5.07 21.69
CA THR A 86 -23.73 -3.83 22.36
C THR A 86 -22.85 -2.92 21.49
N HIS A 87 -22.74 -3.24 20.18
CA HIS A 87 -22.06 -2.40 19.20
C HIS A 87 -22.93 -1.20 18.78
N THR A 88 -22.31 -0.20 18.18
CA THR A 88 -23.03 0.96 17.64
C THR A 88 -23.59 0.64 16.26
N THR A 89 -24.89 0.84 16.08
CA THR A 89 -25.56 0.58 14.80
C THR A 89 -25.31 1.68 13.78
N GLY A 90 -25.23 1.31 12.50
CA GLY A 90 -24.92 2.22 11.40
C GLY A 90 -23.48 2.76 11.39
N GLN A 91 -22.57 2.21 12.21
CA GLN A 91 -21.18 2.62 12.24
C GLN A 91 -20.46 2.17 10.97
N ALA A 92 -19.76 3.10 10.31
CA ALA A 92 -18.85 2.80 9.21
C ALA A 92 -17.45 2.48 9.74
N GLY A 93 -16.76 1.55 9.07
CA GLY A 93 -15.35 1.29 9.31
C GLY A 93 -14.45 2.40 8.75
N PRO A 94 -13.14 2.33 9.03
CA PRO A 94 -12.19 3.38 8.63
C PRO A 94 -11.95 3.47 7.11
N GLY A 95 -12.40 2.48 6.34
CA GLY A 95 -12.20 2.44 4.88
C GLY A 95 -10.76 2.11 4.49
N GLU A 96 -10.45 2.27 3.20
CA GLU A 96 -9.07 2.19 2.74
C GLU A 96 -8.26 3.37 3.29
N PRO A 97 -7.06 3.13 3.83
CA PRO A 97 -6.27 4.21 4.41
C PRO A 97 -5.74 5.14 3.31
N SER A 98 -5.71 6.43 3.62
CA SER A 98 -5.03 7.42 2.78
C SER A 98 -3.50 7.33 2.93
N PHE A 99 -2.77 7.91 1.97
CA PHE A 99 -1.32 8.01 2.05
C PHE A 99 -0.85 8.71 3.35
N GLU A 100 -1.53 9.79 3.75
CA GLU A 100 -1.23 10.53 4.97
C GLU A 100 -1.41 9.67 6.21
N GLN A 101 -2.45 8.84 6.25
CA GLN A 101 -2.70 7.92 7.37
C GLN A 101 -1.61 6.85 7.45
N LEU A 102 -1.19 6.28 6.31
CA LEU A 102 -0.08 5.32 6.25
C LEU A 102 1.24 5.94 6.72
N LEU A 103 1.55 7.14 6.24
CA LEU A 103 2.78 7.84 6.60
C LEU A 103 2.79 8.29 8.07
N ALA A 104 1.64 8.68 8.62
CA ALA A 104 1.51 9.00 10.04
C ALA A 104 1.79 7.78 10.93
N GLY A 105 1.32 6.59 10.53
CA GLY A 105 1.54 5.33 11.24
C GLY A 105 2.91 4.69 11.02
N THR A 106 3.71 5.20 10.09
CA THR A 106 5.03 4.63 9.77
C THR A 106 6.07 5.01 10.82
N VAL A 107 6.85 4.02 11.25
CA VAL A 107 7.81 4.17 12.36
C VAL A 107 9.26 4.05 11.90
N ARG A 108 9.56 3.25 10.87
CA ARG A 108 10.93 2.90 10.46
C ARG A 108 11.28 3.40 9.08
N SER A 109 10.49 3.05 8.07
CA SER A 109 10.87 3.30 6.69
C SER A 109 9.71 3.34 5.71
N VAL A 110 9.82 4.22 4.72
CA VAL A 110 9.08 4.15 3.46
C VAL A 110 10.08 3.88 2.34
N ARG A 111 9.82 2.83 1.55
CA ARG A 111 10.55 2.57 0.30
C ARG A 111 9.57 2.73 -0.85
N HIS A 112 9.84 3.66 -1.74
CA HIS A 112 9.01 3.91 -2.89
C HIS A 112 9.79 3.61 -4.17
N LEU A 113 9.18 2.85 -5.06
CA LEU A 113 9.76 2.49 -6.35
C LEU A 113 8.84 2.95 -7.47
N GLU A 114 9.43 3.67 -8.41
CA GLU A 114 8.82 4.21 -9.62
C GLU A 114 9.60 3.67 -10.83
N ALA A 115 8.95 2.99 -11.76
CA ALA A 115 9.61 2.37 -12.91
C ALA A 115 9.05 2.83 -14.26
N ARG A 116 8.07 3.75 -14.28
CA ARG A 116 7.49 4.28 -15.52
C ARG A 116 8.35 5.42 -16.04
N ASP A 117 8.43 5.53 -17.37
CA ASP A 117 9.12 6.65 -18.03
C ASP A 117 8.18 7.85 -18.27
N THR A 118 6.93 7.77 -17.81
CA THR A 118 5.92 8.85 -17.83
C THR A 118 4.77 8.49 -16.88
N TYR A 119 4.18 9.49 -16.21
CA TYR A 119 3.01 9.33 -15.32
C TYR A 119 1.83 10.20 -15.75
N ASP A 120 2.03 11.50 -15.96
CA ASP A 120 0.96 12.35 -16.47
C ASP A 120 1.49 13.34 -17.50
N PRO A 121 1.42 13.02 -18.80
CA PRO A 121 1.86 13.93 -19.86
C PRO A 121 0.98 15.18 -19.97
N THR A 122 -0.13 15.26 -19.23
CA THR A 122 -1.05 16.39 -19.20
C THR A 122 -0.90 17.29 -17.97
N ASP A 123 0.02 16.97 -17.05
CA ASP A 123 0.30 17.79 -15.87
C ASP A 123 0.65 19.23 -16.31
N PRO A 124 -0.09 20.26 -15.85
CA PRO A 124 0.14 21.65 -16.23
C PRO A 124 1.57 22.13 -15.98
N ALA A 125 2.22 21.67 -14.92
CA ALA A 125 3.60 22.02 -14.61
C ALA A 125 4.60 21.34 -15.56
N PHE A 126 4.35 20.09 -15.96
CA PHE A 126 5.13 19.42 -17.00
C PHE A 126 4.98 20.14 -18.35
N VAL A 127 3.75 20.48 -18.74
CA VAL A 127 3.47 21.22 -19.98
C VAL A 127 4.17 22.59 -19.98
N ASN A 128 4.12 23.32 -18.86
CA ASN A 128 4.79 24.61 -18.71
C ASN A 128 6.32 24.46 -18.80
N TRP A 129 6.89 23.48 -18.10
CA TRP A 129 8.33 23.18 -18.18
C TRP A 129 8.75 22.84 -19.61
N LYS A 130 7.96 22.05 -20.34
CA LYS A 130 8.29 21.67 -21.72
C LYS A 130 8.32 22.89 -22.65
N ALA A 131 7.48 23.89 -22.39
CA ALA A 131 7.42 25.12 -23.18
C ALA A 131 8.49 26.16 -22.80
N THR A 132 8.89 26.22 -21.52
CA THR A 132 9.65 27.35 -20.97
C THR A 132 10.96 26.98 -20.28
N GLY A 133 11.12 25.71 -19.88
CA GLY A 133 12.16 25.24 -18.99
C GLY A 133 11.93 25.60 -17.51
N ASP A 134 10.79 26.18 -17.15
CA ASP A 134 10.48 26.56 -15.76
C ASP A 134 10.34 25.31 -14.87
N THR A 135 11.17 25.25 -13.83
CA THR A 135 11.19 24.15 -12.86
C THR A 135 10.45 24.50 -11.57
N SER A 136 9.73 25.62 -11.53
CA SER A 136 8.92 26.01 -10.37
C SER A 136 7.79 25.01 -10.15
N TYR A 137 7.83 24.33 -9.01
CA TYR A 137 6.81 23.35 -8.61
C TYR A 137 6.40 23.56 -7.15
N ASP A 138 5.10 23.47 -6.86
CA ASP A 138 4.59 23.62 -5.49
C ASP A 138 4.79 22.35 -4.69
N TRP A 139 5.80 22.38 -3.83
CA TRP A 139 6.17 21.28 -2.95
C TRP A 139 5.70 21.46 -1.50
N GLN A 140 4.95 22.52 -1.16
CA GLN A 140 4.73 22.90 0.24
C GLN A 140 4.04 21.78 1.04
N SER A 141 2.99 21.19 0.49
CA SER A 141 2.24 20.10 1.12
C SER A 141 3.11 18.85 1.32
N TRP A 142 3.84 18.47 0.27
CA TRP A 142 4.70 17.29 0.30
C TRP A 142 5.89 17.44 1.25
N ILE A 143 6.56 18.61 1.24
CA ILE A 143 7.65 18.92 2.17
C ILE A 143 7.15 18.90 3.61
N ALA A 144 5.97 19.46 3.90
CA ALA A 144 5.41 19.41 5.24
C ALA A 144 5.10 17.98 5.67
N LEU A 145 4.48 17.19 4.79
CA LEU A 145 4.03 15.84 5.07
C LEU A 145 5.20 14.86 5.26
N VAL A 146 6.09 14.76 4.27
CA VAL A 146 7.26 13.87 4.31
C VAL A 146 8.31 14.39 5.28
N GLY A 147 8.50 15.72 5.38
CA GLY A 147 9.38 16.33 6.37
C GLY A 147 8.98 16.03 7.81
N ALA A 148 7.66 15.97 8.10
CA ALA A 148 7.19 15.54 9.41
C ALA A 148 7.49 14.07 9.69
N ALA A 149 7.51 13.19 8.68
CA ALA A 149 7.86 11.79 8.84
C ALA A 149 9.38 11.58 9.03
N THR A 150 10.18 12.20 8.17
CA THR A 150 11.65 12.14 8.25
C THR A 150 12.15 12.80 9.53
N GLY A 151 11.52 13.88 9.99
CA GLY A 151 11.78 14.51 11.29
C GLY A 151 11.48 13.63 12.50
N ARG A 152 10.59 12.63 12.38
CA ARG A 152 10.38 11.58 13.40
C ARG A 152 11.41 10.44 13.33
N GLY A 153 12.32 10.46 12.35
CA GLY A 153 13.34 9.44 12.14
C GLY A 153 12.96 8.35 11.12
N VAL A 154 11.86 8.52 10.37
CA VAL A 154 11.49 7.58 9.28
C VAL A 154 12.47 7.76 8.11
N SER A 155 13.11 6.67 7.67
CA SER A 155 13.92 6.67 6.43
C SER A 155 12.99 6.61 5.22
N PHE A 156 12.97 7.67 4.40
CA PHE A 156 12.17 7.72 3.18
C PHE A 156 13.09 7.58 1.97
N ARG A 157 13.01 6.44 1.28
CA ARG A 157 13.85 6.13 0.11
C ARG A 157 13.00 6.04 -1.14
N ARG A 158 13.35 6.81 -2.16
CA ARG A 158 12.73 6.78 -3.50
C ARG A 158 13.72 6.30 -4.53
N LEU A 159 13.36 5.25 -5.26
CA LEU A 159 14.14 4.70 -6.36
C LEU A 159 13.36 4.83 -7.67
N ARG A 160 13.93 5.53 -8.64
CA ARG A 160 13.38 5.66 -9.99
C ARG A 160 14.16 4.80 -10.98
N ILE A 161 13.52 3.82 -11.60
CA ILE A 161 14.10 3.04 -12.70
C ILE A 161 13.78 3.74 -14.01
N VAL A 162 14.81 4.15 -14.76
CA VAL A 162 14.67 5.05 -15.92
C VAL A 162 15.31 4.48 -17.18
N SER A 163 14.69 4.80 -18.32
CA SER A 163 15.22 4.47 -19.64
C SER A 163 16.23 5.55 -20.02
N GLU A 164 17.29 5.17 -20.74
CA GLU A 164 18.27 6.13 -21.27
C GLU A 164 18.36 5.97 -22.80
N PRO A 165 18.31 7.06 -23.58
CA PRO A 165 18.05 8.45 -23.15
C PRO A 165 16.71 8.63 -22.43
N VAL A 166 16.68 9.51 -21.43
CA VAL A 166 15.48 9.72 -20.61
C VAL A 166 14.39 10.44 -21.39
N SER A 167 13.13 10.13 -21.07
CA SER A 167 11.97 10.87 -21.61
C SER A 167 11.98 12.33 -21.14
N ASP A 168 11.25 13.20 -21.85
CA ASP A 168 11.00 14.57 -21.39
C ASP A 168 10.41 14.61 -19.99
N TYR A 169 9.50 13.68 -19.69
CA TYR A 169 8.85 13.59 -18.38
C TYR A 169 9.87 13.30 -17.27
N ILE A 170 10.76 12.33 -17.49
CA ILE A 170 11.82 12.01 -16.53
C ILE A 170 12.84 13.16 -16.39
N ARG A 171 13.15 13.90 -17.47
CA ARG A 171 13.97 15.12 -17.39
C ARG A 171 13.32 16.18 -16.51
N TRP A 172 12.01 16.38 -16.66
CA TRP A 172 11.23 17.29 -15.83
C TRP A 172 11.19 16.84 -14.37
N GLU A 173 10.81 15.58 -14.10
CA GLU A 173 10.79 15.02 -12.76
C GLU A 173 12.14 15.17 -12.06
N HIS A 174 13.24 14.91 -12.78
CA HIS A 174 14.59 15.13 -12.26
C HIS A 174 14.81 16.58 -11.87
N ALA A 175 14.43 17.52 -12.73
CA ALA A 175 14.61 18.95 -12.49
C ALA A 175 13.83 19.46 -11.27
N ILE A 176 12.63 18.93 -11.01
CA ILE A 176 11.78 19.35 -9.88
C ILE A 176 12.07 18.58 -8.57
N SER A 177 12.89 17.52 -8.61
CA SER A 177 13.17 16.64 -7.46
C SER A 177 13.92 17.32 -6.30
N TYR A 178 14.28 18.60 -6.43
CA TYR A 178 14.77 19.42 -5.31
C TYR A 178 13.77 19.41 -4.14
N GLY A 179 12.47 19.28 -4.41
CA GLY A 179 11.43 19.21 -3.38
C GLY A 179 11.44 17.91 -2.59
N ASN A 180 11.62 16.77 -3.26
CA ASN A 180 11.81 15.47 -2.58
C ASN A 180 13.01 15.51 -1.63
N VAL A 181 14.15 16.02 -2.12
CA VAL A 181 15.36 16.17 -1.30
C VAL A 181 15.11 17.10 -0.11
N LYS A 182 14.42 18.23 -0.33
CA LYS A 182 14.09 19.17 0.74
C LYS A 182 13.14 18.56 1.79
N ALA A 183 12.28 17.64 1.40
CA ALA A 183 11.41 16.90 2.31
C ALA A 183 12.16 15.85 3.16
N GLY A 184 13.43 15.59 2.84
CA GLY A 184 14.28 14.61 3.53
C GLY A 184 14.29 13.22 2.89
N GLU A 185 13.80 13.09 1.65
CA GLU A 185 13.91 11.83 0.92
C GLU A 185 15.34 11.54 0.48
N GLU A 186 15.78 10.29 0.63
CA GLU A 186 16.90 9.75 -0.10
C GLU A 186 16.41 9.36 -1.51
N LEU A 187 16.92 10.04 -2.55
CA LEU A 187 16.50 9.80 -3.93
C LEU A 187 17.64 9.21 -4.76
N ARG A 188 17.35 8.11 -5.47
CA ARG A 188 18.27 7.47 -6.43
C ARG A 188 17.60 7.22 -7.78
N TRP A 189 18.43 7.28 -8.83
CA TRP A 189 18.05 7.04 -10.22
C TRP A 189 18.80 5.81 -10.73
N LEU A 190 18.08 4.86 -11.30
CA LEU A 190 18.62 3.59 -11.75
C LEU A 190 18.34 3.41 -13.24
N PRO A 191 19.31 3.76 -14.11
CA PRO A 191 19.25 3.39 -15.51
C PRO A 191 19.06 1.89 -15.71
N ARG A 192 18.12 1.49 -16.57
CA ARG A 192 17.79 0.07 -16.82
C ARG A 192 19.01 -0.77 -17.24
N HIS A 193 19.99 -0.17 -17.91
CA HIS A 193 21.22 -0.86 -18.32
C HIS A 193 22.13 -1.26 -17.13
N LEU A 194 21.89 -0.73 -15.92
CA LEU A 194 22.62 -1.08 -14.70
C LEU A 194 21.92 -2.19 -13.88
N CYS A 195 20.69 -2.56 -14.22
CA CYS A 195 19.92 -3.54 -13.45
C CYS A 195 19.29 -4.66 -14.28
N PHE A 196 19.61 -4.78 -15.58
CA PHE A 196 19.01 -5.76 -16.50
C PHE A 196 19.04 -7.23 -16.03
N ASP A 197 19.98 -7.60 -15.16
CA ASP A 197 20.20 -8.92 -14.57
C ASP A 197 19.49 -9.11 -13.22
N LEU A 198 18.72 -8.12 -12.75
CA LEU A 198 17.99 -8.17 -11.49
C LEU A 198 16.49 -8.41 -11.68
N PRO A 199 15.79 -8.96 -10.66
CA PRO A 199 14.34 -8.93 -10.62
C PRO A 199 13.83 -7.49 -10.64
N HIS A 200 12.82 -7.21 -11.47
CA HIS A 200 12.16 -5.91 -11.54
C HIS A 200 10.69 -6.04 -11.14
N PRO A 201 10.14 -5.05 -10.45
CA PRO A 201 8.72 -5.03 -10.18
C PRO A 201 7.94 -4.74 -11.47
N ALA A 202 6.79 -5.38 -11.61
CA ALA A 202 5.86 -5.13 -12.72
C ALA A 202 5.00 -3.87 -12.50
N ALA A 203 4.92 -3.40 -11.26
CA ALA A 203 4.12 -2.25 -10.86
C ALA A 203 4.91 -1.43 -9.82
N ASP A 204 4.63 -0.13 -9.79
CA ASP A 204 5.18 0.77 -8.79
C ASP A 204 4.57 0.46 -7.43
N PHE A 205 5.28 0.84 -6.36
CA PHE A 205 4.78 0.59 -5.02
C PHE A 205 5.34 1.54 -3.97
N PHE A 206 4.58 1.66 -2.88
CA PHE A 206 5.10 2.05 -1.58
C PHE A 206 5.21 0.81 -0.68
N LEU A 207 6.34 0.69 0.02
CA LEU A 207 6.59 -0.32 1.03
C LEU A 207 6.80 0.37 2.38
N TRP A 208 5.86 0.17 3.28
CA TRP A 208 5.80 0.78 4.61
C TRP A 208 6.32 -0.21 5.65
N ASP A 209 7.35 0.18 6.40
CA ASP A 209 7.97 -0.57 7.51
C ASP A 209 8.37 -2.02 7.21
N ALA A 210 8.53 -2.37 5.93
CA ALA A 210 8.66 -3.77 5.48
C ALA A 210 7.49 -4.66 5.93
N ARG A 211 6.30 -4.08 6.09
CA ARG A 211 5.09 -4.74 6.61
C ARG A 211 3.86 -4.57 5.72
N LEU A 212 3.87 -3.58 4.84
CA LEU A 212 2.79 -3.36 3.90
C LEU A 212 3.33 -2.89 2.55
N LEU A 213 2.96 -3.60 1.50
CA LEU A 213 3.07 -3.10 0.13
C LEU A 213 1.75 -2.48 -0.30
N ALA A 214 1.83 -1.33 -0.95
CA ALA A 214 0.74 -0.69 -1.67
C ALA A 214 1.20 -0.49 -3.11
N TYR A 215 0.75 -1.36 -4.00
CA TYR A 215 1.02 -1.27 -5.44
C TYR A 215 0.04 -0.31 -6.10
N ASN A 216 0.55 0.57 -6.95
CA ASN A 216 -0.25 1.44 -7.80
C ASN A 216 -0.08 1.05 -9.27
N PHE A 217 -1.14 1.25 -10.07
CA PHE A 217 -1.16 0.82 -11.47
C PHE A 217 -1.42 2.01 -12.39
N THR A 218 -0.58 2.13 -13.41
CA THR A 218 -0.68 3.14 -14.46
C THR A 218 -1.03 2.51 -15.79
N ALA A 219 -1.79 3.23 -16.60
CA ALA A 219 -2.08 2.86 -17.97
C ALA A 219 -0.81 2.91 -18.84
N GLY A 220 -0.90 2.40 -20.07
CA GLY A 220 0.24 2.34 -21.00
C GLY A 220 0.86 3.71 -21.29
N ASP A 221 0.06 4.77 -21.26
CA ASP A 221 0.44 6.18 -21.47
C ASP A 221 0.92 6.89 -20.19
N GLY A 222 0.94 6.19 -19.05
CA GLY A 222 1.36 6.72 -17.75
C GLY A 222 0.20 7.04 -16.81
N THR A 223 -1.01 7.28 -17.34
CA THR A 223 -2.15 7.77 -16.57
C THR A 223 -2.43 6.90 -15.36
N ASP A 224 -2.56 7.49 -14.18
CA ASP A 224 -2.98 6.75 -12.97
C ASP A 224 -4.39 6.17 -13.17
N THR A 225 -4.53 4.87 -12.94
CA THR A 225 -5.82 4.18 -13.03
C THR A 225 -6.64 4.33 -11.76
N GLY A 226 -6.05 4.87 -10.68
CA GLY A 226 -6.63 4.90 -9.34
C GLY A 226 -6.71 3.52 -8.67
N ARG A 227 -6.24 2.46 -9.35
CA ARG A 227 -6.23 1.12 -8.79
C ARG A 227 -5.05 0.97 -7.84
N MET A 228 -5.34 0.50 -6.63
CA MET A 228 -4.36 0.15 -5.61
C MET A 228 -4.54 -1.30 -5.20
N GLU A 229 -3.42 -2.01 -4.97
CA GLU A 229 -3.43 -3.37 -4.43
C GLU A 229 -2.52 -3.45 -3.20
N TYR A 230 -3.05 -3.95 -2.09
CA TYR A 230 -2.35 -3.99 -0.81
C TYR A 230 -1.92 -5.41 -0.45
N VAL A 231 -0.69 -5.58 0.03
CA VAL A 231 -0.16 -6.86 0.50
C VAL A 231 0.46 -6.71 1.87
N ALA A 232 -0.10 -7.43 2.85
CA ALA A 232 0.39 -7.49 4.23
C ALA A 232 0.98 -8.87 4.60
N ASP A 233 0.96 -9.86 3.69
CA ASP A 233 1.54 -11.19 3.94
C ASP A 233 3.08 -11.10 3.93
N PRO A 234 3.77 -11.37 5.06
CA PRO A 234 5.22 -11.28 5.12
C PRO A 234 5.93 -12.16 4.09
N ARG A 235 5.37 -13.32 3.73
CA ARG A 235 5.96 -14.24 2.74
C ARG A 235 6.01 -13.63 1.35
N ARG A 236 5.07 -12.71 1.04
CA ARG A 236 5.03 -11.98 -0.22
C ARG A 236 5.84 -10.68 -0.16
N ILE A 237 6.00 -10.10 1.02
CA ILE A 237 6.77 -8.86 1.23
C ILE A 237 8.28 -9.12 1.26
N THR A 238 8.74 -10.18 1.93
CA THR A 238 10.17 -10.46 2.11
C THR A 238 10.95 -10.50 0.79
N PRO A 239 10.47 -11.16 -0.29
CA PRO A 239 11.18 -11.12 -1.57
C PRO A 239 11.29 -9.70 -2.16
N VAL A 240 10.26 -8.86 -1.98
CA VAL A 240 10.21 -7.49 -2.50
C VAL A 240 11.17 -6.57 -1.74
N VAL A 241 11.33 -6.78 -0.43
CA VAL A 241 12.36 -6.09 0.37
C VAL A 241 13.75 -6.38 -0.20
N GLY A 242 14.08 -7.66 -0.41
CA GLY A 242 15.39 -8.05 -0.95
C GLY A 242 15.64 -7.47 -2.35
N MET A 243 14.64 -7.56 -3.24
CA MET A 243 14.69 -6.96 -4.57
C MET A 243 14.93 -5.45 -4.51
N PHE A 244 14.20 -4.72 -3.67
CA PHE A 244 14.36 -3.27 -3.54
C PHE A 244 15.79 -2.91 -3.12
N GLU A 245 16.35 -3.58 -2.12
CA GLU A 245 17.73 -3.30 -1.66
C GLU A 245 18.76 -3.60 -2.76
N MET A 246 18.60 -4.68 -3.52
CA MET A 246 19.48 -4.99 -4.65
C MET A 246 19.45 -3.92 -5.74
N LEU A 247 18.28 -3.37 -6.05
CA LEU A 247 18.11 -2.28 -7.01
C LEU A 247 18.66 -0.97 -6.43
N TRP A 248 18.38 -0.69 -5.15
CA TRP A 248 18.80 0.52 -4.44
C TRP A 248 20.31 0.69 -4.46
N GLU A 249 21.07 -0.38 -4.19
CA GLU A 249 22.54 -0.34 -4.19
C GLU A 249 23.15 -0.02 -5.56
N ARG A 250 22.42 -0.25 -6.66
CA ARG A 250 22.86 0.12 -8.01
C ARG A 250 22.40 1.51 -8.46
N GLY A 251 21.47 2.12 -7.71
CA GLY A 251 20.96 3.45 -8.03
C GLY A 251 21.99 4.54 -7.81
N VAL A 252 22.05 5.50 -8.73
CA VAL A 252 22.89 6.70 -8.67
C VAL A 252 22.19 7.75 -7.79
N PRO A 253 22.83 8.25 -6.71
CA PRO A 253 22.27 9.34 -5.91
C PRO A 253 21.89 10.55 -6.75
N HIS A 254 20.76 11.21 -6.43
CA HIS A 254 20.25 12.32 -7.23
C HIS A 254 21.27 13.42 -7.56
N HIS A 255 22.11 13.81 -6.61
CA HIS A 255 23.13 14.85 -6.83
C HIS A 255 24.26 14.43 -7.79
N ALA A 256 24.40 13.13 -8.07
CA ALA A 256 25.42 12.56 -8.95
C ALA A 256 24.83 12.06 -10.29
N TYR A 257 23.51 11.99 -10.42
CA TYR A 257 22.85 11.57 -11.65
C TYR A 257 22.68 12.76 -12.59
N THR A 258 23.11 12.60 -13.84
CA THR A 258 22.91 13.58 -14.91
C THR A 258 22.10 12.90 -16.02
N PRO A 259 20.82 13.30 -16.24
CA PRO A 259 20.00 12.67 -17.27
C PRO A 259 20.60 12.86 -18.68
N VAL A 260 20.69 11.78 -19.44
CA VAL A 260 21.19 11.76 -20.84
C VAL A 260 20.08 11.75 -21.87
#